data_AF-A0A0G3F2Z7-F1
#
_entry.id   AF-A0A0G3F2Z7-F1
#
_cell.length_a   1.000
_cell.length_b   1.000
_cell.length_c   1.000
_cell.angle_alpha   90.00
_cell.angle_beta   90.00
_cell.angle_gamma   90.00
#
_symmetry.space_group_name_H-M   'P 1'
#
loop_
_entity.id
_entity.type
_entity.pdbx_description
1 polymer ?
#
loop_
_entity_poly.entity_id
_entity_poly.type
_entity_poly.pdbx_seq_one_letter_code
_entity_poly.pdbx_strand_id
1 'polypeptide(L)'
;MKISKYIYLPLTYLLLNFKLAAVGETFPITFATFFVFFMLPCIKGIDKNKIIISISIFIFLILFNNIFGRSLDPSKYFTSLLLFIYVAIVISIVYSCSFVQINDNRSLVHSLCFVAYLVIFLSVLEVAELILFGSSHLIALFSNFLIYSNEYLINFVQYGALRSNSLYFEPAFYSLAIISLWLTLRQFKFKRKSFDILVFIGVLSSGSFSGLMTYIILYGMELFILYSSHAGLRKKIPYIIVTLLLSVLVIYFLLPYILVRIGELGTVGTSSYYRIIGPLQIVFSALTNIDGIIQFGSLYELVSSFGIMNGAQVGKTLDNGIYVLIVHFSWIAIFTILFLIYLLFKKTLVENKIKKFSRNSPILLPLFFVPLSLMFTGAIFSPEYIFAVITPFLASKVAN
;
A
#
# COMPACT_ATOMS: atom_id res chain seq x y z
N MET A 1 25.04 -2.44 23.11
CA MET A 1 23.77 -2.19 22.40
C MET A 1 22.92 -3.46 22.43
N LYS A 2 21.80 -3.50 23.18
CA LYS A 2 20.83 -4.59 23.00
C LYS A 2 20.14 -4.36 21.66
N ILE A 3 20.41 -5.21 20.67
CA ILE A 3 19.75 -5.14 19.36
C ILE A 3 18.25 -5.33 19.60
N SER A 4 17.43 -4.37 19.17
CA SER A 4 15.97 -4.47 19.29
C SER A 4 15.49 -5.69 18.51
N LYS A 5 14.59 -6.50 19.10
CA LYS A 5 13.95 -7.65 18.43
C LYS A 5 13.25 -7.26 17.11
N TYR A 6 12.99 -5.96 16.92
CA TYR A 6 12.29 -5.39 15.78
C TYR A 6 13.19 -4.68 14.77
N ILE A 7 14.52 -4.84 14.86
CA ILE A 7 15.47 -4.21 13.93
C ILE A 7 15.30 -4.71 12.48
N TYR A 8 14.63 -5.84 12.28
CA TYR A 8 14.28 -6.32 10.95
C TYR A 8 13.30 -5.37 10.24
N LEU A 9 12.44 -4.63 10.94
CA LEU A 9 11.47 -3.73 10.31
C LEU A 9 12.12 -2.68 9.40
N PRO A 10 13.07 -1.84 9.89
CA PRO A 10 13.76 -0.88 9.01
C PRO A 10 14.55 -1.58 7.90
N LEU A 11 15.16 -2.73 8.17
CA LEU A 11 15.90 -3.49 7.15
C LEU A 11 14.97 -4.00 6.05
N THR A 12 13.80 -4.54 6.39
CA THR A 12 12.80 -5.01 5.44
C THR A 12 12.22 -3.87 4.62
N TYR A 13 12.00 -2.67 5.19
CA TYR A 13 11.62 -1.50 4.38
C TYR A 13 12.69 -1.14 3.34
N LEU A 14 13.96 -1.17 3.72
CA LEU A 14 15.07 -0.80 2.83
C LEU A 14 15.32 -1.83 1.73
N LEU A 15 15.13 -3.12 2.04
CA LEU A 15 15.37 -4.24 1.13
C LEU A 15 14.08 -4.88 0.61
N LEU A 16 12.96 -4.13 0.65
CA LEU A 16 11.63 -4.70 0.47
C LEU A 16 11.50 -5.43 -0.88
N ASN A 17 12.04 -4.84 -1.93
CA ASN A 17 12.05 -5.38 -3.29
C ASN A 17 13.41 -5.91 -3.74
N PHE A 18 14.33 -6.15 -2.82
CA PHE A 18 15.62 -6.71 -3.16
C PHE A 18 15.45 -8.20 -3.49
N LYS A 19 15.82 -8.59 -4.71
CA LYS A 19 15.70 -9.97 -5.20
C LYS A 19 16.82 -10.81 -4.61
N LEU A 20 16.46 -11.81 -3.80
CA LEU A 20 17.40 -12.76 -3.22
C LEU A 20 17.55 -14.01 -4.10
N ALA A 21 16.42 -14.49 -4.62
CA ALA A 21 16.33 -15.64 -5.51
C ALA A 21 15.02 -15.58 -6.30
N ALA A 22 14.73 -16.60 -7.11
CA ALA A 22 13.41 -16.81 -7.70
C ALA A 22 13.04 -18.30 -7.63
N VAL A 23 11.77 -18.60 -7.36
CA VAL A 23 11.19 -19.95 -7.51
C VAL A 23 10.54 -20.01 -8.89
N GLY A 24 11.12 -20.83 -9.77
CA GLY A 24 10.73 -20.86 -11.18
C GLY A 24 11.01 -19.53 -11.89
N GLU A 25 10.32 -19.27 -12.99
CA GLU A 25 10.49 -18.05 -13.79
C GLU A 25 9.72 -16.84 -13.24
N THR A 26 8.75 -17.07 -12.34
CA THR A 26 7.72 -16.07 -12.03
C THR A 26 7.71 -15.59 -10.59
N PHE A 27 8.32 -16.31 -9.65
CA PHE A 27 8.19 -15.99 -8.24
C PHE A 27 9.48 -15.44 -7.61
N PRO A 28 9.62 -14.11 -7.46
CA PRO A 28 10.77 -13.53 -6.78
C PRO A 28 10.73 -13.84 -5.28
N ILE A 29 11.83 -14.36 -4.75
CA ILE A 29 12.07 -14.43 -3.31
C ILE A 29 12.76 -13.14 -2.88
N THR A 30 12.14 -12.40 -1.96
CA THR A 30 12.65 -11.13 -1.44
C THR A 30 12.79 -11.13 0.06
N PHE A 31 13.30 -10.04 0.62
CA PHE A 31 13.33 -9.89 2.07
C PHE A 31 11.92 -9.92 2.69
N ALA A 32 10.89 -9.50 1.95
CA ALA A 32 9.51 -9.49 2.39
C ALA A 32 8.91 -10.89 2.56
N THR A 33 9.36 -11.90 1.81
CA THR A 33 8.86 -13.29 1.94
C THR A 33 9.19 -13.88 3.31
N PHE A 34 10.27 -13.43 3.94
CA PHE A 34 10.71 -13.90 5.24
C PHE A 34 10.09 -13.13 6.43
N PHE A 35 9.21 -12.17 6.16
CA PHE A 35 8.59 -11.34 7.19
C PHE A 35 7.91 -12.15 8.30
N VAL A 36 7.22 -13.26 7.95
CA VAL A 36 6.61 -14.17 8.93
C VAL A 36 7.65 -14.72 9.90
N PHE A 37 8.82 -15.14 9.41
CA PHE A 37 9.86 -15.71 10.26
C PHE A 37 10.48 -14.66 11.19
N PHE A 38 10.64 -13.41 10.74
CA PHE A 38 11.09 -12.32 11.60
C PHE A 38 10.07 -11.95 12.69
N MET A 39 8.79 -12.22 12.42
CA MET A 39 7.69 -11.96 13.34
C MET A 39 7.55 -13.01 14.46
N LEU A 40 7.85 -14.28 14.19
CA LEU A 40 7.67 -15.38 15.14
C LEU A 40 8.37 -15.14 16.51
N PRO A 41 9.65 -14.71 16.58
CA PRO A 41 10.33 -14.44 17.86
C PRO A 41 9.75 -13.27 18.67
N CYS A 42 8.88 -12.48 18.04
CA CYS A 42 8.23 -11.32 18.62
C CYS A 42 6.85 -11.66 19.23
N ILE A 43 6.33 -12.87 19.03
CA ILE A 43 5.03 -13.30 19.54
C ILE A 43 5.13 -13.60 21.05
N LYS A 44 4.20 -13.03 21.83
CA LYS A 44 4.06 -13.26 23.27
C LYS A 44 3.00 -14.33 23.58
N GLY A 45 1.93 -14.39 22.78
CA GLY A 45 0.84 -15.33 22.98
C GLY A 45 -0.17 -15.29 21.84
N ILE A 46 -0.93 -16.38 21.68
CA ILE A 46 -1.87 -16.60 20.58
C ILE A 46 -3.29 -16.73 21.15
N ASP A 47 -4.21 -15.94 20.62
CA ASP A 47 -5.64 -16.07 20.91
C ASP A 47 -6.26 -17.14 19.99
N LYS A 48 -6.56 -18.31 20.57
CA LYS A 48 -7.07 -19.48 19.85
C LYS A 48 -8.39 -19.19 19.12
N ASN A 49 -9.26 -18.40 19.71
CA ASN A 49 -10.56 -18.11 19.08
C ASN A 49 -10.37 -17.22 17.85
N LYS A 50 -9.53 -16.19 17.96
CA LYS A 50 -9.24 -15.30 16.84
C LYS A 50 -8.54 -16.01 15.68
N ILE A 51 -7.60 -16.91 15.98
CA ILE A 51 -6.86 -17.61 14.93
C ILE A 51 -7.76 -18.60 14.19
N ILE A 52 -8.63 -19.32 14.91
CA ILE A 52 -9.63 -20.21 14.30
C ILE A 52 -10.57 -19.40 13.40
N ILE A 53 -11.12 -18.29 13.88
CA ILE A 53 -12.01 -17.43 13.09
C ILE A 53 -11.31 -16.94 11.82
N SER A 54 -10.10 -16.40 11.96
CA SER A 54 -9.34 -15.84 10.84
C SER A 54 -9.01 -16.90 9.79
N ILE A 55 -8.49 -18.05 10.21
CA ILE A 55 -8.16 -19.17 9.31
C ILE A 55 -9.42 -19.71 8.63
N SER A 56 -10.52 -19.89 9.36
CA SER A 56 -11.80 -20.34 8.79
C SER A 56 -12.32 -19.42 7.70
N ILE A 57 -12.21 -18.09 7.87
CA ILE A 57 -12.58 -17.12 6.84
C ILE A 57 -11.71 -17.30 5.59
N PHE A 58 -10.40 -17.45 5.75
CA PHE A 58 -9.51 -17.62 4.59
C PHE A 58 -9.70 -18.97 3.89
N ILE A 59 -9.92 -20.06 4.64
CA ILE A 59 -10.27 -21.37 4.06
C ILE A 59 -11.57 -21.25 3.27
N PHE A 60 -12.58 -20.58 3.83
CA PHE A 60 -13.83 -20.32 3.12
C PHE A 60 -13.59 -19.56 1.81
N LEU A 61 -12.78 -18.50 1.80
CA LEU A 61 -12.46 -17.74 0.59
C LEU A 61 -11.71 -18.58 -0.46
N ILE A 62 -10.78 -19.43 -0.03
CA ILE A 62 -10.06 -20.35 -0.93
C ILE A 62 -11.04 -21.36 -1.55
N LEU A 63 -11.89 -21.99 -0.74
CA LEU A 63 -12.89 -22.94 -1.21
C LEU A 63 -13.92 -22.26 -2.13
N PHE A 64 -14.37 -21.06 -1.76
CA PHE A 64 -15.27 -20.26 -2.59
C PHE A 64 -14.66 -19.98 -3.96
N ASN A 65 -13.41 -19.49 -4.02
CA ASN A 65 -12.73 -19.24 -5.29
C ASN A 65 -12.53 -20.54 -6.09
N ASN A 66 -12.22 -21.65 -5.44
CA ASN A 66 -12.00 -22.92 -6.11
C ASN A 66 -13.29 -23.55 -6.67
N ILE A 67 -14.42 -23.40 -5.97
CA ILE A 67 -15.71 -23.98 -6.37
C ILE A 67 -16.40 -23.13 -7.45
N PHE A 68 -16.37 -21.80 -7.30
CA PHE A 68 -17.10 -20.89 -8.19
C PHE A 68 -16.22 -20.23 -9.25
N GLY A 69 -14.90 -20.26 -9.10
CA GLY A 69 -13.97 -19.62 -10.01
C GLY A 69 -13.68 -20.43 -11.26
N ARG A 70 -13.75 -19.78 -12.43
CA ARG A 70 -13.34 -20.34 -13.71
C ARG A 70 -11.82 -20.30 -13.86
N SER A 71 -11.23 -21.44 -14.21
CA SER A 71 -9.81 -21.55 -14.57
C SER A 71 -9.60 -21.20 -16.04
N LEU A 72 -8.69 -20.27 -16.33
CA LEU A 72 -8.23 -19.95 -17.69
C LEU A 72 -6.80 -20.45 -17.92
N ASP A 73 -5.98 -20.49 -16.86
CA ASP A 73 -4.65 -21.10 -16.87
C ASP A 73 -4.40 -21.85 -15.55
N PRO A 74 -4.59 -23.18 -15.53
CA PRO A 74 -4.37 -24.01 -14.35
C PRO A 74 -2.91 -24.02 -13.88
N SER A 75 -1.94 -23.74 -14.76
CA SER A 75 -0.51 -23.86 -14.45
C SER A 75 -0.05 -22.83 -13.41
N LYS A 76 -0.71 -21.66 -13.36
CA LYS A 76 -0.39 -20.56 -12.44
C LYS A 76 -1.23 -20.58 -11.16
N TYR A 77 -2.24 -21.46 -11.08
CA TYR A 77 -3.14 -21.52 -9.93
C TYR A 77 -2.38 -21.69 -8.61
N PHE A 78 -1.48 -22.67 -8.56
CA PHE A 78 -0.72 -22.99 -7.35
C PHE A 78 0.12 -21.81 -6.86
N THR A 79 0.78 -21.08 -7.77
CA THR A 79 1.60 -19.92 -7.40
C THR A 79 0.77 -18.78 -6.80
N SER A 80 -0.36 -18.44 -7.41
CA SER A 80 -1.24 -17.38 -6.90
C SER A 80 -1.98 -17.81 -5.62
N LEU A 81 -2.31 -19.10 -5.49
CA LEU A 81 -2.87 -19.64 -4.25
C LEU A 81 -1.87 -19.54 -3.09
N LEU A 82 -0.60 -19.90 -3.32
CA LEU A 82 0.44 -19.79 -2.29
C LEU A 82 0.64 -18.35 -1.81
N LEU A 83 0.59 -17.38 -2.73
CA LEU A 83 0.60 -15.96 -2.39
C LEU A 83 -0.59 -15.58 -1.49
N PHE A 84 -1.80 -16.02 -1.85
CA PHE A 84 -2.99 -15.77 -1.05
C PHE A 84 -2.90 -16.44 0.33
N ILE A 85 -2.37 -17.66 0.42
CA ILE A 85 -2.13 -18.36 1.68
C ILE A 85 -1.10 -17.59 2.53
N TYR A 86 -0.03 -17.08 1.92
CA TYR A 86 0.95 -16.25 2.62
C TYR A 86 0.29 -15.01 3.24
N VAL A 87 -0.51 -14.29 2.46
CA VAL A 87 -1.31 -13.14 2.93
C VAL A 87 -2.19 -13.54 4.11
N ALA A 88 -2.94 -14.63 3.96
CA ALA A 88 -3.85 -15.16 4.98
C ALA A 88 -3.11 -15.47 6.29
N ILE A 89 -1.92 -16.08 6.21
CA ILE A 89 -1.09 -16.39 7.37
C ILE A 89 -0.64 -15.09 8.07
N VAL A 90 -0.08 -14.12 7.33
CA VAL A 90 0.41 -12.87 7.93
C VAL A 90 -0.73 -12.11 8.61
N ILE A 91 -1.87 -11.95 7.93
CA ILE A 91 -3.05 -11.28 8.50
C ILE A 91 -3.53 -12.03 9.74
N SER A 92 -3.62 -13.36 9.69
CA SER A 92 -4.10 -14.18 10.82
C SER A 92 -3.18 -14.09 12.03
N ILE A 93 -1.85 -14.09 11.80
CA ILE A 93 -0.86 -13.89 12.87
C ILE A 93 -1.02 -12.51 13.49
N VAL A 94 -1.05 -11.45 12.68
CA VAL A 94 -1.15 -10.08 13.19
C VAL A 94 -2.50 -9.81 13.85
N TYR A 95 -3.59 -10.43 13.41
CA TYR A 95 -4.89 -10.32 14.08
C TYR A 95 -4.90 -11.04 15.43
N SER A 96 -4.45 -12.30 15.45
CA SER A 96 -4.70 -13.24 16.54
C SER A 96 -3.60 -13.25 17.62
N CYS A 97 -2.39 -12.83 17.29
CA CYS A 97 -1.27 -12.83 18.23
C CYS A 97 -1.17 -11.52 19.02
N SER A 98 -0.67 -11.65 20.24
CA SER A 98 -0.09 -10.56 21.03
C SER A 98 1.42 -10.57 20.85
N PHE A 99 2.03 -9.39 20.83
CA PHE A 99 3.46 -9.22 20.60
C PHE A 99 4.17 -8.70 21.84
N VAL A 100 5.47 -8.93 21.91
CA VAL A 100 6.32 -8.38 22.97
C VAL A 100 6.37 -6.85 22.85
N GLN A 101 6.01 -6.14 23.91
CA GLN A 101 6.04 -4.68 23.91
C GLN A 101 7.47 -4.14 23.91
N ILE A 102 7.68 -3.01 23.22
CA ILE A 102 8.97 -2.31 23.26
C ILE A 102 8.92 -1.24 24.35
N ASN A 103 9.78 -1.39 25.36
CA ASN A 103 9.90 -0.41 26.45
C ASN A 103 10.71 0.84 26.05
N ASP A 104 11.76 0.70 25.23
CA ASP A 104 12.52 1.82 24.65
C ASP A 104 12.55 1.71 23.12
N ASN A 105 11.80 2.60 22.47
CA ASN A 105 11.62 2.60 21.02
C ASN A 105 12.58 3.56 20.29
N ARG A 106 13.48 4.27 20.98
CA ARG A 106 14.30 5.34 20.38
C ARG A 106 15.17 4.83 19.24
N SER A 107 15.87 3.72 19.45
CA SER A 107 16.76 3.13 18.44
C SER A 107 16.01 2.67 17.20
N LEU A 108 14.85 2.02 17.38
CA LEU A 108 13.99 1.57 16.30
C LEU A 108 13.41 2.75 15.51
N VAL A 109 12.86 3.75 16.20
CA VAL A 109 12.34 4.98 15.59
C VAL A 109 13.44 5.69 14.81
N HIS A 110 14.65 5.81 15.37
CA HIS A 110 15.78 6.41 14.68
C HIS A 110 16.16 5.65 13.41
N SER A 111 16.19 4.31 13.48
CA SER A 111 16.48 3.45 12.33
C SER A 111 15.42 3.56 11.23
N LEU A 112 14.14 3.60 11.61
CA LEU A 112 13.03 3.82 10.67
C LEU A 112 13.09 5.21 10.03
N CYS A 113 13.38 6.26 10.82
CA CYS A 113 13.59 7.61 10.29
C CYS A 113 14.79 7.67 9.34
N PHE A 114 15.90 6.99 9.67
CA PHE A 114 17.06 6.89 8.79
C PHE A 114 16.70 6.28 7.43
N VAL A 115 15.97 5.15 7.43
CA VAL A 115 15.48 4.53 6.20
C VAL A 115 14.59 5.48 5.41
N ALA A 116 13.67 6.18 6.08
CA ALA A 116 12.82 7.18 5.42
C ALA A 116 13.65 8.28 4.75
N TYR A 117 14.59 8.88 5.47
CA TYR A 117 15.44 9.94 4.94
C TYR A 117 16.29 9.47 3.77
N LEU A 118 16.89 8.27 3.88
CA LEU A 118 17.71 7.70 2.82
C LEU A 118 16.91 7.49 1.54
N VAL A 119 15.74 6.87 1.65
CA VAL A 119 14.90 6.58 0.48
C VAL A 119 14.36 7.87 -0.16
N ILE A 120 13.90 8.84 0.65
CA ILE A 120 13.43 10.15 0.16
C ILE A 120 14.58 10.93 -0.49
N PHE A 121 15.77 10.88 0.10
CA PHE A 121 16.95 11.53 -0.45
C PHE A 121 17.31 10.95 -1.82
N LEU A 122 17.35 9.62 -1.95
CA LEU A 122 17.56 8.94 -3.22
C LEU A 122 16.49 9.34 -4.25
N SER A 123 15.21 9.42 -3.85
CA SER A 123 14.16 9.76 -4.80
C SER A 123 14.25 11.18 -5.34
N VAL A 124 14.63 12.13 -4.48
CA VAL A 124 14.86 13.52 -4.87
C VAL A 124 16.10 13.62 -5.77
N LEU A 125 17.17 12.86 -5.48
CA LEU A 125 18.35 12.80 -6.33
C LEU A 125 18.06 12.23 -7.71
N GLU A 126 17.25 11.17 -7.81
CA GLU A 126 16.84 10.59 -9.09
C GLU A 126 16.06 11.60 -9.93
N VAL A 127 15.10 12.31 -9.33
CA VAL A 127 14.35 13.37 -10.03
C VAL A 127 15.27 14.53 -10.43
N ALA A 128 16.22 14.91 -9.57
CA ALA A 128 17.18 15.95 -9.89
C ALA A 128 18.13 15.55 -11.03
N GLU A 129 18.59 14.29 -11.07
CA GLU A 129 19.41 13.76 -12.16
C GLU A 129 18.65 13.84 -13.49
N LEU A 130 17.39 13.40 -13.51
CA LEU A 130 16.53 13.45 -14.69
C LEU A 130 16.33 14.89 -15.20
N ILE A 131 16.13 15.86 -14.30
CA ILE A 131 15.92 17.26 -14.68
C ILE A 131 17.21 17.91 -15.19
N LEU A 132 18.34 17.66 -14.52
CA LEU A 132 19.60 18.37 -14.77
C LEU A 132 20.42 17.75 -15.91
N PHE A 133 20.43 16.43 -16.02
CA PHE A 133 21.29 15.70 -16.94
C PHE A 133 20.52 14.88 -17.97
N GLY A 134 19.21 14.70 -17.80
CA GLY A 134 18.39 13.85 -18.67
C GLY A 134 18.79 12.37 -18.62
N SER A 135 19.58 11.96 -17.62
CA SER A 135 20.09 10.61 -17.44
C SER A 135 19.35 9.86 -16.33
N SER A 136 19.48 8.54 -16.32
CA SER A 136 18.85 7.63 -15.35
C SER A 136 19.86 6.67 -14.71
N HIS A 137 21.11 7.12 -14.53
CA HIS A 137 22.19 6.27 -14.04
C HIS A 137 21.93 5.81 -12.60
N LEU A 138 21.41 6.67 -11.72
CA LEU A 138 21.09 6.28 -10.33
C LEU A 138 20.04 5.17 -10.30
N ILE A 139 18.97 5.30 -11.09
CA ILE A 139 17.92 4.28 -11.20
C ILE A 139 18.52 2.97 -11.73
N ALA A 140 19.37 3.06 -12.77
CA ALA A 140 20.00 1.90 -13.39
C ALA A 140 20.95 1.12 -12.45
N LEU A 141 21.61 1.80 -11.49
CA LEU A 141 22.50 1.17 -10.53
C LEU A 141 21.77 0.19 -9.59
N PHE A 142 20.61 0.60 -9.05
CA PHE A 142 19.84 -0.21 -8.12
C PHE A 142 18.90 -1.20 -8.81
N SER A 143 18.49 -0.84 -10.02
CA SER A 143 17.63 -1.58 -10.94
C SER A 143 17.94 -3.09 -11.01
N ASN A 144 19.23 -3.46 -11.09
CA ASN A 144 19.66 -4.83 -11.28
C ASN A 144 19.41 -5.73 -10.07
N PHE A 145 19.21 -5.14 -8.90
CA PHE A 145 18.99 -5.85 -7.65
C PHE A 145 17.51 -5.98 -7.29
N LEU A 146 16.62 -5.33 -8.05
CA LEU A 146 15.19 -5.34 -7.79
C LEU A 146 14.49 -6.54 -8.45
N ILE A 147 13.33 -6.92 -7.90
CA ILE A 147 12.49 -8.04 -8.34
C ILE A 147 12.24 -8.07 -9.86
N TYR A 148 11.95 -6.92 -10.44
CA TYR A 148 11.62 -6.79 -11.86
C TYR A 148 12.82 -6.21 -12.60
N SER A 149 13.37 -6.96 -13.56
CA SER A 149 14.43 -6.46 -14.46
C SER A 149 13.84 -5.43 -15.43
N ASN A 150 14.48 -4.28 -15.49
CA ASN A 150 13.87 -3.01 -15.87
C ASN A 150 13.75 -2.70 -17.37
N GLU A 151 13.31 -3.62 -18.23
CA GLU A 151 12.89 -3.17 -19.57
C GLU A 151 11.71 -2.19 -19.48
N TYR A 152 10.76 -2.44 -18.58
CA TYR A 152 9.60 -1.57 -18.36
C TYR A 152 9.96 -0.23 -17.70
N LEU A 153 10.97 -0.20 -16.83
CA LEU A 153 11.36 0.97 -16.04
C LEU A 153 12.29 1.92 -16.81
N ILE A 154 13.17 1.39 -17.68
CA ILE A 154 13.96 2.20 -18.63
C ILE A 154 13.01 2.89 -19.62
N ASN A 155 11.95 2.21 -20.06
CA ASN A 155 10.95 2.78 -20.97
C ASN A 155 10.14 3.92 -20.35
N PHE A 156 9.83 3.90 -19.04
CA PHE A 156 9.17 5.03 -18.38
C PHE A 156 9.97 6.34 -18.42
N VAL A 157 11.30 6.26 -18.40
CA VAL A 157 12.20 7.41 -18.55
C VAL A 157 12.22 7.91 -19.99
N GLN A 158 12.18 7.00 -20.97
CA GLN A 158 12.08 7.37 -22.40
C GLN A 158 10.80 8.17 -22.73
N TYR A 159 9.74 8.03 -21.93
CA TYR A 159 8.51 8.82 -22.07
C TYR A 159 8.53 10.18 -21.35
N GLY A 160 9.69 10.64 -20.84
CA GLY A 160 9.84 11.98 -20.26
C GLY A 160 9.09 12.23 -18.95
N ALA A 161 8.73 11.16 -18.21
CA ALA A 161 8.00 11.29 -16.97
C ALA A 161 8.95 11.63 -15.80
N LEU A 162 8.74 12.77 -15.13
CA LEU A 162 9.43 13.16 -13.90
C LEU A 162 8.97 12.29 -12.72
N ARG A 163 9.53 11.09 -12.58
CA ARG A 163 9.16 10.13 -11.53
C ARG A 163 10.39 9.40 -11.02
N SER A 164 10.38 9.13 -9.72
CA SER A 164 11.37 8.27 -9.05
C SER A 164 10.71 7.03 -8.47
N ASN A 165 11.43 5.91 -8.54
CA ASN A 165 11.11 4.66 -7.88
C ASN A 165 12.04 4.37 -6.68
N SER A 166 13.14 5.12 -6.51
CA SER A 166 14.11 4.93 -5.42
C SER A 166 14.55 3.46 -5.35
N LEU A 167 14.53 2.87 -4.16
CA LEU A 167 14.86 1.45 -3.94
C LEU A 167 13.69 0.47 -4.18
N TYR A 168 12.60 0.90 -4.84
CA TYR A 168 11.41 0.08 -5.05
C TYR A 168 11.15 -0.17 -6.54
N PHE A 169 10.34 -1.17 -6.82
CA PHE A 169 10.14 -1.64 -8.19
C PHE A 169 9.28 -0.71 -9.05
N GLU A 170 8.42 0.13 -8.46
CA GLU A 170 7.59 1.08 -9.20
C GLU A 170 7.31 2.35 -8.37
N PRO A 171 7.08 3.51 -9.02
CA PRO A 171 6.82 4.76 -8.31
C PRO A 171 5.57 4.75 -7.42
N ALA A 172 4.52 4.03 -7.83
CA ALA A 172 3.33 3.87 -6.99
C ALA A 172 3.65 3.08 -5.72
N PHE A 173 4.36 1.96 -5.87
CA PHE A 173 4.76 1.13 -4.74
C PHE A 173 5.72 1.86 -3.79
N TYR A 174 6.65 2.66 -4.32
CA TYR A 174 7.49 3.56 -3.54
C TYR A 174 6.66 4.47 -2.62
N SER A 175 5.64 5.15 -3.14
CA SER A 175 4.75 5.97 -2.32
C SER A 175 3.99 5.17 -1.27
N LEU A 176 3.53 3.96 -1.61
CA LEU A 176 2.88 3.06 -0.66
C LEU A 176 3.81 2.71 0.52
N ALA A 177 5.07 2.39 0.23
CA ALA A 177 6.07 2.06 1.24
C ALA A 177 6.41 3.25 2.15
N ILE A 178 6.56 4.46 1.58
CA ILE A 178 6.78 5.68 2.38
C ILE A 178 5.59 6.01 3.28
N ILE A 179 4.37 5.94 2.75
CA ILE A 179 3.16 6.23 3.53
C ILE A 179 3.02 5.20 4.66
N SER A 180 3.29 3.93 4.37
CA SER A 180 3.35 2.87 5.38
C SER A 180 4.39 3.14 6.47
N LEU A 181 5.60 3.55 6.09
CA LEU A 181 6.66 3.88 7.04
C LEU A 181 6.27 5.10 7.90
N TRP A 182 5.70 6.14 7.29
CA TRP A 182 5.16 7.29 7.99
C TRP A 182 4.08 6.90 9.01
N LEU A 183 3.12 6.06 8.62
CA LEU A 183 2.08 5.53 9.52
C LEU A 183 2.66 4.67 10.65
N THR A 184 3.70 3.89 10.35
CA THR A 184 4.45 3.08 11.33
C THR A 184 5.10 3.97 12.38
N LEU A 185 5.77 5.05 11.96
CA LEU A 185 6.36 6.04 12.87
C LEU A 185 5.30 6.77 13.71
N ARG A 186 4.11 7.03 13.14
CA ARG A 186 2.97 7.57 13.90
C ARG A 186 2.54 6.65 15.04
N GLN A 187 2.61 5.32 14.87
CA GLN A 187 2.29 4.35 15.94
C GLN A 187 3.27 4.46 17.11
N PHE A 188 4.55 4.69 16.81
CA PHE A 188 5.58 4.94 17.81
C PHE A 188 5.56 6.37 18.38
N LYS A 189 4.50 7.14 18.13
CA LYS A 189 4.29 8.52 18.59
C LYS A 189 5.33 9.51 18.05
N PHE A 190 6.06 9.17 16.98
CA PHE A 190 6.95 10.11 16.30
C PHE A 190 6.15 11.08 15.44
N LYS A 191 6.05 12.34 15.88
CA LYS A 191 5.29 13.40 15.21
C LYS A 191 6.14 14.66 15.08
N ARG A 192 6.74 14.86 13.90
CA ARG A 192 7.52 16.07 13.57
C ARG A 192 7.01 16.66 12.25
N LYS A 193 6.66 17.94 12.25
CA LYS A 193 6.19 18.64 11.04
C LYS A 193 7.22 18.63 9.91
N SER A 194 8.51 18.78 10.24
CA SER A 194 9.59 18.69 9.25
C SER A 194 9.65 17.33 8.57
N PHE A 195 9.37 16.25 9.32
CA PHE A 195 9.31 14.90 8.76
C PHE A 195 8.09 14.72 7.85
N ASP A 196 6.94 15.28 8.22
CA ASP A 196 5.74 15.22 7.37
C ASP A 196 5.94 15.95 6.04
N ILE A 197 6.66 17.08 6.05
CA ILE A 197 7.05 17.81 4.83
C ILE A 197 7.97 16.94 3.96
N LEU A 198 8.95 16.26 4.58
CA LEU A 198 9.86 15.38 3.85
C LEU A 198 9.13 14.19 3.24
N VAL A 199 8.21 13.56 3.98
CA VAL A 199 7.35 12.50 3.45
C VAL A 199 6.51 13.00 2.28
N PHE A 200 5.94 14.20 2.38
CA PHE A 200 5.20 14.82 1.29
C PHE A 200 6.08 15.04 0.04
N ILE A 201 7.31 15.54 0.21
CA ILE A 201 8.29 15.70 -0.88
C ILE A 201 8.63 14.33 -1.51
N GLY A 202 8.84 13.30 -0.69
CA GLY A 202 9.08 11.94 -1.17
C GLY A 202 7.91 11.41 -2.01
N VAL A 203 6.69 11.55 -1.52
CA VAL A 203 5.47 11.15 -2.26
C VAL A 203 5.30 11.98 -3.54
N LEU A 204 5.63 13.28 -3.53
CA LEU A 204 5.62 14.10 -4.74
C LEU A 204 6.66 13.63 -5.77
N SER A 205 7.88 13.32 -5.32
CA SER A 205 8.97 12.90 -6.21
C SER A 205 8.70 11.56 -6.91
N SER A 206 7.79 10.74 -6.39
CA SER A 206 7.36 9.53 -7.09
C SER A 206 6.51 9.83 -8.34
N GLY A 207 5.88 11.01 -8.41
CA GLY A 207 4.88 11.32 -9.43
C GLY A 207 3.69 10.35 -9.43
N SER A 208 3.44 9.63 -8.33
CA SER A 208 2.29 8.73 -8.17
C SER A 208 1.05 9.51 -7.76
N PHE A 209 0.03 9.54 -8.62
CA PHE A 209 -1.26 10.16 -8.30
C PHE A 209 -1.96 9.45 -7.13
N SER A 210 -1.97 8.12 -7.10
CA SER A 210 -2.57 7.34 -6.00
C SER A 210 -1.82 7.56 -4.68
N GLY A 211 -0.48 7.67 -4.73
CA GLY A 211 0.36 8.04 -3.60
C GLY A 211 0.00 9.40 -3.01
N LEU A 212 -0.01 10.41 -3.87
CA LEU A 212 -0.32 11.79 -3.48
C LEU A 212 -1.72 11.91 -2.88
N MET A 213 -2.73 11.34 -3.52
CA MET A 213 -4.11 11.40 -3.03
C MET A 213 -4.27 10.67 -1.70
N THR A 214 -3.66 9.49 -1.56
CA THR A 214 -3.71 8.73 -0.30
C THR A 214 -3.06 9.50 0.84
N TYR A 215 -1.90 10.12 0.61
CA TYR A 215 -1.23 10.93 1.62
C TYR A 215 -2.07 12.15 2.02
N ILE A 216 -2.64 12.88 1.04
CA ILE A 216 -3.50 14.04 1.31
C ILE A 216 -4.73 13.62 2.13
N ILE A 217 -5.40 12.52 1.75
CA ILE A 217 -6.55 12.00 2.49
C ILE A 217 -6.14 11.64 3.92
N LEU A 218 -5.11 10.83 4.12
CA LEU A 218 -4.68 10.40 5.45
C LEU A 218 -4.19 11.56 6.33
N TYR A 219 -3.44 12.50 5.76
CA TYR A 219 -2.99 13.69 6.46
C TYR A 219 -4.18 14.60 6.82
N GLY A 220 -5.12 14.80 5.90
CA GLY A 220 -6.36 15.52 6.13
C GLY A 220 -7.21 14.87 7.23
N MET A 221 -7.27 13.54 7.26
CA MET A 221 -7.91 12.79 8.34
C MET A 221 -7.19 12.97 9.67
N GLU A 222 -5.85 12.95 9.71
CA GLU A 222 -5.08 13.26 10.92
C GLU A 222 -5.39 14.67 11.44
N LEU A 223 -5.45 15.66 10.55
CA LEU A 223 -5.83 17.03 10.90
C LEU A 223 -7.26 17.11 11.43
N PHE A 224 -8.22 16.47 10.75
CA PHE A 224 -9.61 16.37 11.21
C PHE A 224 -9.67 15.77 12.61
N ILE A 225 -8.89 14.71 12.86
CA ILE A 225 -8.80 14.07 14.17
C ILE A 225 -8.27 15.02 15.24
N LEU A 226 -7.17 15.73 14.94
CA LEU A 226 -6.55 16.67 15.86
C LEU A 226 -7.46 17.85 16.22
N TYR A 227 -8.19 18.38 15.24
CA TYR A 227 -9.01 19.58 15.38
C TYR A 227 -10.43 19.31 15.90
N SER A 228 -10.97 18.09 15.73
CA SER A 228 -12.29 17.70 16.24
C SER A 228 -12.36 17.58 17.78
N SER A 229 -11.22 17.45 18.47
CA SER A 229 -11.19 17.39 19.95
C SER A 229 -11.63 18.72 20.61
N HIS A 230 -12.82 18.70 21.24
CA HIS A 230 -13.57 19.86 21.74
C HIS A 230 -12.88 20.75 22.80
N ALA A 231 -11.78 20.31 23.42
CA ALA A 231 -11.04 21.14 24.38
C ALA A 231 -10.17 22.17 23.64
N GLY A 232 -10.72 23.37 23.41
CA GLY A 232 -9.98 24.51 22.88
C GLY A 232 -10.15 24.80 21.39
N LEU A 233 -11.29 24.44 20.79
CA LEU A 233 -11.57 24.68 19.37
C LEU A 233 -11.34 26.16 18.98
N ARG A 234 -11.76 27.11 19.83
CA ARG A 234 -11.58 28.56 19.62
C ARG A 234 -10.11 29.01 19.53
N LYS A 235 -9.20 28.35 20.28
CA LYS A 235 -7.74 28.58 20.21
C LYS A 235 -7.09 27.89 19.00
N LYS A 236 -7.77 26.88 18.43
CA LYS A 236 -7.33 26.11 17.26
C LYS A 236 -7.84 26.69 15.93
N ILE A 237 -8.89 27.53 15.93
CA ILE A 237 -9.44 28.18 14.72
C ILE A 237 -8.36 28.85 13.85
N PRO A 238 -7.43 29.66 14.38
CA PRO A 238 -6.39 30.27 13.55
C PRO A 238 -5.51 29.22 12.88
N TYR A 239 -5.15 28.16 13.60
CA TYR A 239 -4.39 27.04 13.05
C TYR A 239 -5.16 26.27 11.98
N ILE A 240 -6.46 26.05 12.17
CA ILE A 240 -7.34 25.40 11.18
C ILE A 240 -7.36 26.23 9.90
N ILE A 241 -7.59 27.55 10.01
CA ILE A 241 -7.62 28.48 8.87
C ILE A 241 -6.29 28.46 8.14
N VAL A 242 -5.17 28.59 8.86
CA VAL A 242 -3.82 28.54 8.26
C VAL A 242 -3.57 27.21 7.56
N THR A 243 -3.92 26.07 8.18
CA THR A 243 -3.77 24.75 7.54
C THR A 243 -4.65 24.60 6.30
N LEU A 244 -5.87 25.15 6.33
CA LEU A 244 -6.80 25.08 5.21
C LEU A 244 -6.31 25.96 4.05
N LEU A 245 -5.86 27.19 4.33
CA LEU A 245 -5.22 28.07 3.34
C LEU A 245 -3.98 27.43 2.72
N LEU A 246 -3.09 26.84 3.53
CA LEU A 246 -1.93 26.11 3.01
C LEU A 246 -2.35 24.91 2.16
N SER A 247 -3.39 24.18 2.55
CA SER A 247 -3.89 23.06 1.75
C SER A 247 -4.46 23.51 0.40
N VAL A 248 -5.18 24.64 0.37
CA VAL A 248 -5.70 25.24 -0.87
C VAL A 248 -4.54 25.71 -1.76
N LEU A 249 -3.51 26.34 -1.20
CA LEU A 249 -2.31 26.73 -1.93
C LEU A 249 -1.62 25.52 -2.57
N VAL A 250 -1.43 24.44 -1.80
CA VAL A 250 -0.82 23.19 -2.31
C VAL A 250 -1.69 22.59 -3.42
N ILE A 251 -3.01 22.53 -3.24
CA ILE A 251 -3.93 22.02 -4.26
C ILE A 251 -3.87 22.89 -5.53
N TYR A 252 -3.78 24.21 -5.40
CA TYR A 252 -3.66 25.13 -6.53
C TYR A 252 -2.42 24.82 -7.39
N PHE A 253 -1.26 24.60 -6.78
CA PHE A 253 -0.04 24.22 -7.50
C PHE A 253 -0.11 22.82 -8.12
N LEU A 254 -0.85 21.90 -7.49
CA LEU A 254 -1.05 20.55 -7.99
C LEU A 254 -2.17 20.44 -9.03
N LEU A 255 -3.03 21.46 -9.15
CA LEU A 255 -4.23 21.42 -9.96
C LEU A 255 -3.95 21.10 -11.43
N PRO A 256 -2.92 21.69 -12.10
CA PRO A 256 -2.62 21.33 -13.49
C PRO A 256 -2.32 19.84 -13.65
N TYR A 257 -1.54 19.27 -12.74
CA TYR A 257 -1.22 17.84 -12.74
C TYR A 257 -2.46 16.97 -12.51
N ILE A 258 -3.31 17.35 -11.55
CA ILE A 258 -4.57 16.65 -11.25
C ILE A 258 -5.51 16.68 -12.47
N LEU A 259 -5.64 17.83 -13.13
CA LEU A 259 -6.51 17.99 -14.30
C LEU A 259 -6.05 17.13 -15.48
N VAL A 260 -4.75 17.07 -15.76
CA VAL A 260 -4.19 16.18 -16.79
C VAL A 260 -4.55 14.72 -16.48
N ARG A 261 -4.36 14.28 -15.22
CA ARG A 261 -4.70 12.91 -14.80
C ARG A 261 -6.17 12.58 -14.88
N ILE A 262 -7.04 13.53 -14.56
CA ILE A 262 -8.49 13.37 -14.71
C ILE A 262 -8.85 13.29 -16.20
N GLY A 263 -8.25 14.13 -17.05
CA GLY A 263 -8.45 14.07 -18.50
C GLY A 263 -8.04 12.74 -19.12
N GLU A 264 -6.94 12.15 -18.64
CA GLU A 264 -6.47 10.83 -19.08
C GLU A 264 -7.52 9.72 -18.86
N LEU A 265 -8.43 9.85 -17.88
CA LEU A 265 -9.48 8.86 -17.62
C LEU A 265 -10.39 8.60 -18.83
N GLY A 266 -10.54 9.59 -19.74
CA GLY A 266 -11.35 9.45 -20.94
C GLY A 266 -10.61 8.90 -22.16
N THR A 267 -9.29 8.74 -22.07
CA THR A 267 -8.42 8.42 -23.21
C THR A 267 -7.85 7.02 -23.12
N VAL A 268 -8.31 6.15 -24.03
CA VAL A 268 -7.85 4.75 -24.15
C VAL A 268 -6.33 4.69 -24.34
N GLY A 269 -5.67 3.74 -23.70
CA GLY A 269 -4.22 3.56 -23.77
C GLY A 269 -3.43 4.41 -22.78
N THR A 270 -4.06 5.36 -22.07
CA THR A 270 -3.38 6.06 -20.96
C THR A 270 -3.38 5.25 -19.68
N SER A 271 -2.41 5.53 -18.80
CA SER A 271 -2.26 4.85 -17.51
C SER A 271 -3.48 5.05 -16.60
N SER A 272 -4.07 6.25 -16.58
CA SER A 272 -5.25 6.53 -15.75
C SER A 272 -6.50 5.78 -16.24
N TYR A 273 -6.73 5.75 -17.56
CA TYR A 273 -7.78 4.93 -18.16
C TYR A 273 -7.61 3.45 -17.82
N TYR A 274 -6.40 2.92 -18.02
CA TYR A 274 -6.09 1.51 -17.78
C TYR A 274 -6.28 1.06 -16.32
N ARG A 275 -6.08 1.97 -15.36
CA ARG A 275 -6.18 1.64 -13.92
C ARG A 275 -7.59 1.73 -13.36
N ILE A 276 -8.42 2.61 -13.92
CA ILE A 276 -9.71 2.97 -13.33
C ILE A 276 -10.87 2.62 -14.26
N ILE A 277 -10.83 3.04 -15.53
CA ILE A 277 -11.99 2.94 -16.42
C ILE A 277 -12.00 1.64 -17.21
N GLY A 278 -10.90 1.29 -17.88
CA GLY A 278 -10.81 0.09 -18.71
C GLY A 278 -11.25 -1.20 -17.97
N PRO A 279 -10.72 -1.47 -16.76
CA PRO A 279 -11.08 -2.66 -15.98
C PRO A 279 -12.54 -2.73 -15.53
N LEU A 280 -13.34 -1.65 -15.63
CA LEU A 280 -14.75 -1.70 -15.24
C LEU A 280 -15.55 -2.70 -16.08
N GLN A 281 -15.14 -2.96 -17.33
CA GLN A 281 -15.76 -3.99 -18.15
C GLN A 281 -15.52 -5.40 -17.58
N ILE A 282 -14.30 -5.65 -17.10
CA ILE A 282 -13.93 -6.91 -16.42
C ILE A 282 -14.72 -7.04 -15.11
N VAL A 283 -14.77 -5.97 -14.31
CA VAL A 283 -15.53 -5.92 -13.06
C VAL A 283 -17.02 -6.17 -13.30
N PHE A 284 -17.60 -5.54 -14.32
CA PHE A 284 -18.99 -5.74 -14.68
C PHE A 284 -19.27 -7.19 -15.05
N SER A 285 -18.41 -7.81 -15.86
CA SER A 285 -18.49 -9.24 -16.18
C SER A 285 -18.42 -10.12 -14.93
N ALA A 286 -17.51 -9.81 -14.00
CA ALA A 286 -17.34 -10.57 -12.76
C ALA A 286 -18.54 -10.48 -11.79
N LEU A 287 -19.35 -9.42 -11.89
CA LEU A 287 -20.50 -9.18 -11.02
C LEU A 287 -21.83 -9.64 -11.61
N THR A 288 -21.93 -9.74 -12.93
CA THR A 288 -23.18 -10.05 -13.64
C THR A 288 -23.28 -11.50 -14.09
N ASN A 289 -22.15 -12.17 -14.30
CA ASN A 289 -22.12 -13.54 -14.78
C ASN A 289 -21.86 -14.53 -13.63
N ILE A 290 -22.57 -15.66 -13.63
CA ILE A 290 -22.40 -16.73 -12.63
C ILE A 290 -21.00 -17.34 -12.73
N ASP A 291 -20.44 -17.43 -13.94
CA ASP A 291 -19.05 -17.84 -14.24
C ASP A 291 -18.08 -16.67 -14.26
N GLY A 292 -18.50 -15.49 -13.81
CA GLY A 292 -17.69 -14.26 -13.79
C GLY A 292 -16.56 -14.26 -12.76
N ILE A 293 -16.61 -15.16 -11.77
CA ILE A 293 -15.52 -15.33 -10.80
C ILE A 293 -14.36 -16.03 -11.48
N ILE A 294 -13.15 -15.50 -11.32
CA ILE A 294 -11.96 -16.06 -11.93
C ILE A 294 -11.09 -16.70 -10.86
N GLN A 295 -10.63 -17.91 -11.16
CA GLN A 295 -9.76 -18.67 -10.26
C GLN A 295 -8.39 -17.99 -10.13
N PHE A 296 -7.69 -18.22 -9.02
CA PHE A 296 -6.30 -17.78 -8.87
C PHE A 296 -5.43 -18.21 -10.07
N GLY A 297 -4.45 -17.40 -10.45
CA GLY A 297 -3.53 -17.68 -11.56
C GLY A 297 -4.05 -17.31 -12.96
N SER A 298 -5.35 -17.01 -13.10
CA SER A 298 -5.98 -16.76 -14.41
C SER A 298 -6.20 -15.27 -14.76
N LEU A 299 -5.63 -14.35 -13.99
CA LEU A 299 -5.82 -12.90 -14.18
C LEU A 299 -5.21 -12.41 -15.49
N TYR A 300 -4.08 -12.96 -15.90
CA TYR A 300 -3.38 -12.53 -17.10
C TYR A 300 -4.23 -12.81 -18.34
N GLU A 301 -4.72 -14.04 -18.45
CA GLU A 301 -5.52 -14.54 -19.55
C GLU A 301 -6.83 -13.73 -19.63
N LEU A 302 -7.46 -13.48 -18.48
CA LEU A 302 -8.64 -12.63 -18.38
C LEU A 302 -8.37 -11.21 -18.90
N VAL A 303 -7.37 -10.49 -18.36
CA VAL A 303 -7.14 -9.10 -18.77
C VAL A 303 -6.82 -9.02 -20.26
N SER A 304 -6.00 -9.96 -20.75
CA SER A 304 -5.64 -10.04 -22.16
C SER A 304 -6.85 -10.29 -23.08
N SER A 305 -7.84 -11.07 -22.64
CA SER A 305 -9.02 -11.38 -23.45
C SER A 305 -9.95 -10.19 -23.66
N PHE A 306 -9.90 -9.18 -22.78
CA PHE A 306 -10.67 -7.95 -22.92
C PHE A 306 -9.98 -6.90 -23.82
N GLY A 307 -8.72 -7.13 -24.22
CA GLY A 307 -8.03 -6.25 -25.17
C GLY A 307 -7.80 -4.81 -24.68
N ILE A 308 -7.80 -4.57 -23.36
CA ILE A 308 -7.68 -3.22 -22.79
C ILE A 308 -6.24 -2.73 -22.99
N MET A 309 -6.06 -1.61 -23.68
CA MET A 309 -4.75 -1.03 -23.96
C MET A 309 -4.11 -0.39 -22.72
N ASN A 310 -2.84 -0.74 -22.46
CA ASN A 310 -1.94 -0.07 -21.52
C ASN A 310 -0.75 0.50 -22.30
N GLY A 311 -0.79 1.80 -22.61
CA GLY A 311 0.14 2.40 -23.56
C GLY A 311 -0.05 1.83 -24.96
N ALA A 312 1.04 1.35 -25.55
CA ALA A 312 1.06 0.80 -26.90
C ALA A 312 0.73 -0.71 -26.97
N GLN A 313 0.56 -1.39 -25.83
CA GLN A 313 0.35 -2.84 -25.77
C GLN A 313 -0.97 -3.18 -25.06
N VAL A 314 -1.49 -4.38 -25.32
CA VAL A 314 -2.60 -4.93 -24.54
C VAL A 314 -2.13 -5.23 -23.13
N GLY A 315 -2.94 -4.77 -22.16
CA GLY A 315 -2.72 -4.98 -20.75
C GLY A 315 -2.74 -6.44 -20.34
N LYS A 316 -1.97 -6.74 -19.28
CA LYS A 316 -1.73 -8.10 -18.78
C LYS A 316 -2.05 -8.24 -17.29
N THR A 317 -2.34 -7.13 -16.62
CA THR A 317 -2.49 -7.05 -15.15
C THR A 317 -3.61 -6.09 -14.77
N LEU A 318 -4.27 -6.31 -13.64
CA LEU A 318 -5.17 -5.31 -13.07
C LEU A 318 -4.42 -4.45 -12.08
N ASP A 319 -4.10 -3.20 -12.43
CA ASP A 319 -3.34 -2.27 -11.57
C ASP A 319 -4.21 -1.63 -10.45
N ASN A 320 -5.20 -2.36 -9.95
CA ASN A 320 -6.11 -1.94 -8.89
C ASN A 320 -6.56 -3.15 -8.06
N GLY A 321 -6.15 -3.16 -6.79
CA GLY A 321 -6.44 -4.20 -5.83
C GLY A 321 -7.92 -4.42 -5.53
N ILE A 322 -8.76 -3.38 -5.61
CA ILE A 322 -10.21 -3.56 -5.44
C ILE A 322 -10.75 -4.42 -6.59
N TYR A 323 -10.31 -4.16 -7.82
CA TYR A 323 -10.73 -4.95 -8.98
C TYR A 323 -10.22 -6.38 -8.92
N VAL A 324 -8.98 -6.58 -8.46
CA VAL A 324 -8.45 -7.93 -8.19
C VAL A 324 -9.32 -8.69 -7.20
N LEU A 325 -9.74 -8.06 -6.09
CA LEU A 325 -10.63 -8.70 -5.12
C LEU A 325 -12.01 -9.00 -5.72
N ILE A 326 -12.59 -8.10 -6.50
CA ILE A 326 -13.88 -8.32 -7.14
C ILE A 326 -13.81 -9.45 -8.18
N VAL A 327 -12.73 -9.55 -8.95
CA VAL A 327 -12.57 -10.62 -9.94
C VAL A 327 -12.46 -11.99 -9.27
N HIS A 328 -11.79 -12.10 -8.12
CA HIS A 328 -11.63 -13.37 -7.42
C HIS A 328 -12.77 -13.74 -6.46
N PHE A 329 -13.53 -12.76 -5.96
CA PHE A 329 -14.55 -12.98 -4.92
C PHE A 329 -15.91 -12.33 -5.22
N SER A 330 -16.08 -11.67 -6.36
CA SER A 330 -17.31 -11.01 -6.81
C SER A 330 -17.95 -10.14 -5.71
N TRP A 331 -19.26 -10.27 -5.51
CA TRP A 331 -20.03 -9.53 -4.50
C TRP A 331 -19.50 -9.66 -3.07
N ILE A 332 -18.83 -10.78 -2.71
CA ILE A 332 -18.22 -10.93 -1.38
C ILE A 332 -17.17 -9.84 -1.14
N ALA A 333 -16.36 -9.49 -2.15
CA ALA A 333 -15.39 -8.41 -2.05
C ALA A 333 -16.07 -7.07 -1.79
N ILE A 334 -17.13 -6.76 -2.53
CA ILE A 334 -17.88 -5.49 -2.39
C ILE A 334 -18.45 -5.37 -0.98
N PHE A 335 -19.17 -6.39 -0.51
CA PHE A 335 -19.77 -6.37 0.82
C PHE A 335 -18.69 -6.28 1.91
N THR A 336 -17.56 -6.95 1.76
CA THR A 336 -16.45 -6.88 2.72
C THR A 336 -15.83 -5.48 2.78
N ILE A 337 -15.62 -4.83 1.64
CA ILE A 337 -15.09 -3.46 1.57
C ILE A 337 -16.09 -2.47 2.16
N LEU A 338 -17.38 -2.56 1.80
CA LEU A 338 -18.43 -1.71 2.36
C LEU A 338 -18.57 -1.91 3.88
N PHE A 339 -18.48 -3.14 4.34
CA PHE A 339 -18.51 -3.46 5.77
C PHE A 339 -17.28 -2.88 6.49
N LEU A 340 -16.09 -2.96 5.89
CA LEU A 340 -14.88 -2.32 6.42
C LEU A 340 -15.06 -0.80 6.54
N ILE A 341 -15.58 -0.14 5.50
CA ILE A 341 -15.87 1.30 5.48
C ILE A 341 -16.92 1.66 6.55
N TYR A 342 -17.96 0.84 6.70
CA TYR A 342 -18.96 1.01 7.75
C TYR A 342 -18.34 0.89 9.16
N LEU A 343 -17.51 -0.13 9.41
CA LEU A 343 -16.81 -0.30 10.68
C LEU A 343 -15.89 0.88 10.99
N LEU A 344 -15.18 1.38 9.97
CA LEU A 344 -14.35 2.58 10.05
C LEU A 344 -15.18 3.78 10.49
N PHE A 345 -16.29 4.04 9.81
CA PHE A 345 -17.18 5.16 10.11
C PHE A 345 -17.84 5.04 11.49
N LYS A 346 -18.26 3.83 11.87
CA LYS A 346 -18.79 3.55 13.21
C LYS A 346 -17.74 3.82 14.28
N LYS A 347 -16.50 3.37 14.07
CA LYS A 347 -15.40 3.57 15.02
C LYS A 347 -15.06 5.05 15.20
N THR A 348 -14.96 5.82 14.11
CA THR A 348 -14.73 7.27 14.20
C THR A 348 -15.86 7.98 14.96
N LEU A 349 -17.12 7.64 14.69
CA LEU A 349 -18.27 8.22 15.39
C LEU A 349 -18.32 7.86 16.88
N VAL A 350 -18.03 6.60 17.24
CA VAL A 350 -18.04 6.14 18.63
C VAL A 350 -16.89 6.77 19.43
N GLU A 351 -15.67 6.81 18.88
CA GLU A 351 -14.54 7.45 19.55
C GLU A 351 -14.75 8.97 19.71
N ASN A 352 -15.44 9.62 18.75
CA ASN A 352 -15.89 11.00 18.87
C ASN A 352 -16.88 11.21 20.02
N LYS A 353 -17.89 10.33 20.15
CA LYS A 353 -18.90 10.43 21.22
C LYS A 353 -18.31 10.24 22.63
N ILE A 354 -17.33 9.36 22.80
CA ILE A 354 -16.80 8.98 24.12
C ILE A 354 -15.75 9.99 24.64
N LYS A 355 -15.50 11.12 23.96
CA LYS A 355 -14.35 12.02 24.24
C LYS A 355 -13.01 11.25 24.31
N LYS A 356 -12.96 10.06 23.71
CA LYS A 356 -11.78 9.18 23.60
C LYS A 356 -11.04 9.37 22.30
N PHE A 357 -11.48 10.32 21.47
CA PHE A 357 -10.71 10.92 20.38
C PHE A 357 -9.51 11.69 20.95
N SER A 358 -8.69 10.96 21.66
CA SER A 358 -7.40 11.40 22.11
C SER A 358 -6.48 11.38 20.90
N ARG A 359 -5.45 12.22 20.95
CA ARG A 359 -4.30 12.26 20.04
C ARG A 359 -3.56 10.90 19.88
N ASN A 360 -4.05 9.86 20.55
CA ASN A 360 -3.55 8.50 20.74
C ASN A 360 -4.56 7.43 20.28
N SER A 361 -5.26 7.57 19.15
CA SER A 361 -5.92 6.43 18.47
C SER A 361 -5.00 5.88 17.36
N PRO A 362 -3.85 5.26 17.72
CA PRO A 362 -2.77 4.93 16.78
C PRO A 362 -3.27 4.07 15.61
N ILE A 363 -4.26 3.20 15.86
CA ILE A 363 -4.80 2.23 14.90
C ILE A 363 -5.72 2.87 13.83
N LEU A 364 -6.27 4.06 14.04
CA LEU A 364 -7.32 4.59 13.17
C LEU A 364 -6.80 4.92 11.75
N LEU A 365 -5.66 5.62 11.64
CA LEU A 365 -5.06 5.94 10.35
C LEU A 365 -4.63 4.69 9.56
N PRO A 366 -3.94 3.69 10.16
CA PRO A 366 -3.73 2.40 9.52
C PRO A 366 -5.00 1.74 8.98
N LEU A 367 -6.12 1.82 9.69
CA LEU A 367 -7.38 1.25 9.20
C LEU A 367 -7.91 1.93 7.93
N PHE A 368 -7.79 3.26 7.83
CA PHE A 368 -8.14 3.99 6.60
C PHE A 368 -7.13 3.75 5.46
N PHE A 369 -5.87 3.44 5.81
CA PHE A 369 -4.85 3.13 4.83
C PHE A 369 -5.13 1.82 4.08
N VAL A 370 -5.73 0.81 4.71
CA VAL A 370 -6.03 -0.48 4.07
C VAL A 370 -6.84 -0.33 2.77
N PRO A 371 -8.05 0.27 2.76
CA PRO A 371 -8.81 0.41 1.51
C PRO A 371 -8.14 1.34 0.50
N LEU A 372 -7.43 2.38 0.96
CA LEU A 372 -6.69 3.29 0.07
C LEU A 372 -5.49 2.61 -0.59
N SER A 373 -4.80 1.72 0.13
CA SER A 373 -3.62 1.00 -0.36
C SER A 373 -3.94 0.07 -1.54
N LEU A 374 -5.19 -0.41 -1.65
CA LEU A 374 -5.64 -1.21 -2.78
C LEU A 374 -5.60 -0.43 -4.11
N MET A 375 -5.58 0.91 -4.10
CA MET A 375 -5.51 1.73 -5.32
C MET A 375 -4.10 1.82 -5.92
N PHE A 376 -3.08 1.25 -5.28
CA PHE A 376 -1.69 1.42 -5.68
C PHE A 376 -1.20 0.37 -6.67
N THR A 377 -1.69 -0.86 -6.56
CA THR A 377 -1.18 -2.00 -7.31
C THR A 377 -2.20 -3.13 -7.36
N GLY A 378 -2.10 -3.96 -8.40
CA GLY A 378 -2.75 -5.26 -8.49
C GLY A 378 -2.09 -6.36 -7.67
N ALA A 379 -0.82 -6.17 -7.28
CA ALA A 379 -0.01 -7.17 -6.58
C ALA A 379 -0.39 -7.26 -5.09
N ILE A 380 -1.67 -7.23 -4.77
CA ILE A 380 -2.19 -7.19 -3.39
C ILE A 380 -1.95 -8.48 -2.60
N PHE A 381 -1.62 -9.57 -3.30
CA PHE A 381 -1.23 -10.82 -2.67
C PHE A 381 0.28 -10.96 -2.48
N SER A 382 1.08 -9.99 -2.95
CA SER A 382 2.53 -10.04 -2.83
C SER A 382 3.00 -9.86 -1.37
N PRO A 383 4.10 -10.51 -0.96
CA PRO A 383 4.69 -10.32 0.35
C PRO A 383 5.04 -8.86 0.66
N GLU A 384 5.50 -8.11 -0.35
CA GLU A 384 5.92 -6.72 -0.23
C GLU A 384 4.72 -5.81 0.06
N TYR A 385 3.63 -5.99 -0.68
CA TYR A 385 2.39 -5.24 -0.42
C TYR A 385 1.86 -5.53 0.98
N ILE A 386 1.79 -6.80 1.36
CA ILE A 386 1.29 -7.20 2.67
C ILE A 386 2.17 -6.68 3.80
N PHE A 387 3.50 -6.74 3.66
CA PHE A 387 4.41 -6.12 4.62
C PHE A 387 4.08 -4.64 4.81
N ALA A 388 3.97 -3.87 3.72
CA ALA A 388 3.71 -2.45 3.81
C ALA A 388 2.32 -2.14 4.40
N VAL A 389 1.28 -2.91 4.10
CA VAL A 389 -0.05 -2.65 4.68
C VAL A 389 -0.13 -3.04 6.16
N ILE A 390 0.53 -4.14 6.56
CA ILE A 390 0.40 -4.71 7.91
C ILE A 390 1.36 -4.09 8.93
N THR A 391 2.53 -3.62 8.51
CA THR A 391 3.55 -3.10 9.44
C THR A 391 3.04 -1.96 10.34
N PRO A 392 2.22 -1.00 9.87
CA PRO A 392 1.59 -0.03 10.75
C PRO A 392 0.71 -0.67 11.85
N PHE A 393 0.00 -1.76 11.57
CA PHE A 393 -0.79 -2.45 12.60
C PHE A 393 0.08 -3.18 13.62
N LEU A 394 1.13 -3.83 13.14
CA LEU A 394 2.13 -4.47 13.98
C LEU A 394 2.77 -3.45 14.93
N ALA A 395 3.21 -2.32 14.40
CA ALA A 395 3.80 -1.26 15.21
C ALA A 395 2.84 -0.76 16.29
N SER A 396 1.53 -0.67 15.99
CA SER A 396 0.54 -0.34 17.02
C SER A 396 0.42 -1.39 18.13
N LYS A 397 0.57 -2.68 17.81
CA LYS A 397 0.51 -3.77 18.80
C LYS A 397 1.76 -3.86 19.67
N VAL A 398 2.87 -3.35 19.18
CA VAL A 398 4.19 -3.43 19.83
C VAL A 398 4.49 -2.15 20.63
N ALA A 399 3.93 -1.01 20.22
CA ALA A 399 4.11 0.28 20.87
C ALA A 399 3.17 0.52 22.07
N ASN A 400 2.10 -0.27 22.21
CA ASN A 400 1.12 -0.18 23.31
C ASN A 400 1.09 -1.47 24.10
#